data_AF-A0A7Y9YE90-F1
#
_entry.id   AF-A0A7Y9YE90-F1
#
_cell.length_a   1.000
_cell.length_b   1.000
_cell.length_c   1.000
_cell.angle_alpha   90.00
_cell.angle_beta   90.00
_cell.angle_gamma   90.00
#
_symmetry.space_group_name_H-M   'P 1'
#
loop_
_entity.id
_entity.type
_entity.pdbx_description
1 polymer ?
#
loop_
_entity_poly.entity_id
_entity_poly.type
_entity_poly.pdbx_seq_one_letter_code
_entity_poly.pdbx_strand_id
1 'polypeptide(L)'
;MNLDQGGRQLASLILDAAGRGQHDQVADLVAPLDADQLRSLVAVLAVQVDQTLPAAPATGPAAVCELAINAAAPMFGTTPEAILSAERSRPVSDARAVAMTAAREAGLSLPAIAEHFNKDHGSVIHAVRRTAERPRLADAAARVTEHVNDRYTAQLPRPEATVVSLHQDQPASTFEPDGPVEHAVVAAAEAFGTTPEILLGADRTRTAADARAVAMTAARIHGHSLPTIARHFERDHTTVLHATRRIEKTPPLRDLAAKIAAELPDEPAGASTRAAVDEQIPEAGYRSPGARAQERAVPVAGERPQLRVAR
;
A
#
# COMPACT_ATOMS: atom_id res chain seq x y z
N MET A 1 11.57 21.48 26.71
CA MET A 1 10.54 22.38 27.26
C MET A 1 9.26 21.60 27.33
N ASN A 2 8.59 21.65 28.48
CA ASN A 2 7.38 20.89 28.75
C ASN A 2 6.29 21.26 27.76
N LEU A 3 5.43 20.29 27.44
CA LEU A 3 4.15 20.50 26.78
C LEU A 3 3.26 21.32 27.71
N ASP A 4 3.55 22.62 27.83
CA ASP A 4 2.88 23.49 28.78
C ASP A 4 1.40 23.58 28.42
N GLN A 5 0.57 23.47 29.45
CA GLN A 5 -0.90 23.53 29.37
C GLN A 5 -1.39 24.77 28.60
N GLY A 6 -0.62 25.86 28.62
CA GLY A 6 -0.88 27.08 27.86
C GLY A 6 -0.79 26.91 26.33
N GLY A 7 0.12 26.08 25.82
CA GLY A 7 0.24 25.82 24.38
C GLY A 7 -0.97 25.07 23.82
N ARG A 8 -1.51 24.12 24.58
CA ARG A 8 -2.74 23.39 24.21
C ARG A 8 -3.97 24.28 24.21
N GLN A 9 -4.07 25.20 25.16
CA GLN A 9 -5.17 26.16 25.23
C GLN A 9 -5.13 27.14 24.06
N LEU A 10 -3.95 27.69 23.74
CA LEU A 10 -3.77 28.58 22.59
C LEU A 10 -4.13 27.87 21.28
N ALA A 11 -3.66 26.64 21.10
CA ALA A 11 -3.99 25.84 19.94
C ALA A 11 -5.50 25.54 19.82
N SER A 12 -6.19 25.25 20.93
CA SER A 12 -7.66 25.10 20.92
C SER A 12 -8.40 26.38 20.53
N LEU A 13 -7.94 27.55 21.00
CA LEU A 13 -8.53 28.84 20.62
C LEU A 13 -8.33 29.15 19.13
N ILE A 14 -7.14 28.84 18.60
CA ILE A 14 -6.83 29.00 17.18
C ILE A 14 -7.72 28.08 16.32
N LEU A 15 -7.90 26.81 16.74
CA LEU A 15 -8.77 25.87 16.02
C LEU A 15 -10.25 26.30 16.04
N ASP A 16 -10.75 26.82 17.16
CA ASP A 16 -12.13 27.33 17.26
C ASP A 16 -12.34 28.60 16.40
N ALA A 17 -11.41 29.54 16.44
CA ALA A 17 -11.45 30.75 15.59
C ALA A 17 -11.35 30.38 14.10
N ALA A 18 -10.47 29.46 13.73
CA ALA A 18 -10.35 28.95 12.36
C ALA A 18 -11.62 28.22 11.90
N GLY A 19 -12.21 27.38 12.77
CA GLY A 19 -13.47 26.67 12.49
C GLY A 19 -14.67 27.60 12.27
N ARG A 20 -14.62 28.81 12.83
CA ARG A 20 -15.62 29.89 12.63
C ARG A 20 -15.26 30.84 11.49
N GLY A 21 -14.17 30.62 10.77
CA GLY A 21 -13.70 31.48 9.67
C GLY A 21 -13.16 32.85 10.12
N GLN A 22 -12.78 32.99 11.39
CA GLN A 22 -12.34 34.26 11.97
C GLN A 22 -10.82 34.46 11.77
N HIS A 23 -10.44 34.73 10.52
CA HIS A 23 -9.02 34.85 10.13
C HIS A 23 -8.26 35.96 10.88
N ASP A 24 -8.91 37.08 11.16
CA ASP A 24 -8.30 38.20 11.91
C ASP A 24 -7.97 37.79 13.34
N GLN A 25 -8.84 37.01 13.97
CA GLN A 25 -8.64 36.52 15.33
C GLN A 25 -7.52 35.47 15.39
N VAL A 26 -7.35 34.65 14.36
CA VAL A 26 -6.20 33.75 14.24
C VAL A 26 -4.91 34.55 14.09
N ALA A 27 -4.91 35.61 13.29
CA ALA A 27 -3.74 36.47 13.12
C ALA A 27 -3.35 37.15 14.45
N ASP A 28 -4.32 37.66 15.20
CA ASP A 28 -4.09 38.30 16.50
C ASP A 28 -3.52 37.33 17.56
N LEU A 29 -3.98 36.08 17.55
CA LEU A 29 -3.50 35.03 18.46
C LEU A 29 -2.07 34.57 18.15
N VAL A 30 -1.63 34.70 16.90
CA VAL A 30 -0.32 34.23 16.42
C VAL A 30 0.72 35.38 16.40
N ALA A 31 0.28 36.63 16.23
CA ALA A 31 1.12 37.82 16.18
C ALA A 31 2.14 38.00 17.32
N PRO A 32 1.83 37.67 18.59
CA PRO A 32 2.79 37.85 19.69
C PRO A 32 3.81 36.73 19.84
N LEU A 33 3.77 35.67 19.00
CA LEU A 33 4.62 34.49 19.15
C LEU A 33 5.97 34.65 18.44
N ASP A 34 7.04 34.23 19.10
CA ASP A 34 8.36 34.12 18.47
C ASP A 34 8.53 32.83 17.63
N ALA A 35 9.66 32.72 16.92
CA ALA A 35 9.91 31.60 16.01
C ALA A 35 9.97 30.22 16.69
N ASP A 36 10.37 30.15 17.96
CA ASP A 36 10.45 28.88 18.70
C ASP A 36 9.07 28.51 19.26
N GLN A 37 8.30 29.50 19.72
CA GLN A 37 6.90 29.35 20.12
C GLN A 37 6.01 28.95 18.95
N LEU A 38 6.23 29.50 17.76
CA LEU A 38 5.54 29.10 16.53
C LEU A 38 5.83 27.64 16.17
N ARG A 39 7.09 27.20 16.25
CA ARG A 39 7.45 25.78 16.02
C ARG A 39 6.77 24.85 17.04
N SER A 40 6.71 25.26 18.30
CA SER A 40 6.02 24.50 19.35
C SER A 40 4.51 24.45 19.13
N LEU A 41 3.90 25.58 18.76
CA LEU A 41 2.48 25.67 18.42
C LEU A 41 2.10 24.78 17.24
N VAL A 42 2.93 24.74 16.19
CA VAL A 42 2.72 23.84 15.04
C VAL A 42 2.72 22.38 15.47
N ALA A 43 3.63 21.98 16.36
CA ALA A 43 3.66 20.62 16.88
C ALA A 43 2.40 20.27 17.69
N VAL A 44 1.90 21.21 18.51
CA VAL A 44 0.69 21.01 19.33
C VAL A 44 -0.57 20.98 18.47
N LEU A 45 -0.70 21.90 17.50
CA LEU A 45 -1.80 21.92 16.53
C LEU A 45 -1.83 20.64 15.70
N ALA A 46 -0.68 20.13 15.26
CA ALA A 46 -0.60 18.87 14.52
C ALA A 46 -1.19 17.70 15.32
N VAL A 47 -0.90 17.62 16.63
CA VAL A 47 -1.45 16.59 17.53
C VAL A 47 -2.95 16.78 17.77
N GLN A 48 -3.42 18.00 17.97
CA GLN A 48 -4.85 18.25 18.25
C GLN A 48 -5.75 18.10 17.02
N VAL A 49 -5.28 18.47 15.83
CA VAL A 49 -6.00 18.21 14.58
C VAL A 49 -6.16 16.70 14.37
N ASP A 50 -5.11 15.92 14.66
CA ASP A 50 -5.13 14.46 14.58
C ASP A 50 -6.15 13.83 15.56
N GLN A 51 -6.39 14.47 16.71
CA GLN A 51 -7.35 14.01 17.74
C GLN A 51 -8.79 14.47 17.52
N THR A 52 -9.01 15.57 16.78
CA THR A 52 -10.35 16.22 16.66
C THR A 52 -11.06 15.90 15.35
N LEU A 53 -10.35 15.39 14.35
CA LEU A 53 -10.97 14.79 13.17
C LEU A 53 -11.67 13.49 13.59
N PRO A 54 -13.00 13.35 13.40
CA PRO A 54 -13.63 12.06 13.56
C PRO A 54 -12.90 11.08 12.65
N ALA A 55 -12.45 9.97 13.22
CA ALA A 55 -11.92 8.83 12.49
C ALA A 55 -13.05 8.20 11.65
N ALA A 56 -13.49 8.90 10.60
CA ALA A 56 -14.06 8.23 9.45
C ALA A 56 -13.02 7.20 8.99
N PRO A 57 -13.42 6.01 8.52
CA PRO A 57 -12.46 4.99 8.14
C PRO A 57 -11.58 5.52 7.01
N ALA A 58 -10.42 6.07 7.36
CA ALA A 58 -9.39 6.60 6.47
C ALA A 58 -8.60 5.45 5.79
N THR A 59 -9.27 4.32 5.66
CA THR A 59 -8.82 3.06 5.07
C THR A 59 -9.29 2.93 3.62
N GLY A 60 -10.21 3.80 3.16
CA GLY A 60 -10.73 3.80 1.80
C GLY A 60 -9.77 4.41 0.75
N PRO A 61 -9.91 4.08 -0.55
CA PRO A 61 -9.00 4.54 -1.61
C PRO A 61 -8.81 6.06 -1.66
N ALA A 62 -9.86 6.84 -1.37
CA ALA A 62 -9.79 8.30 -1.37
C ALA A 62 -8.83 8.82 -0.29
N ALA A 63 -8.88 8.29 0.94
CA ALA A 63 -8.01 8.72 2.02
C ALA A 63 -6.52 8.46 1.72
N VAL A 64 -6.22 7.34 1.04
CA VAL A 64 -4.84 7.01 0.62
C VAL A 64 -4.32 8.00 -0.41
N CYS A 65 -5.15 8.32 -1.40
CA CYS A 65 -4.79 9.30 -2.42
C CYS A 65 -4.63 10.70 -1.81
N GLU A 66 -5.54 11.13 -0.93
CA GLU A 66 -5.43 12.41 -0.22
C GLU A 66 -4.13 12.50 0.58
N LEU A 67 -3.78 11.44 1.31
CA LEU A 67 -2.55 11.38 2.08
C LEU A 67 -1.30 11.45 1.17
N ALA A 68 -1.32 10.75 0.04
CA ALA A 68 -0.25 10.78 -0.94
C ALA A 68 -0.12 12.18 -1.60
N ILE A 69 -1.24 12.83 -1.90
CA ILE A 69 -1.28 14.18 -2.48
C ILE A 69 -0.72 15.21 -1.49
N ASN A 70 -1.20 15.18 -0.25
CA ASN A 70 -0.78 16.10 0.80
C ASN A 70 0.70 15.95 1.16
N ALA A 71 1.25 14.74 1.12
CA ALA A 71 2.67 14.50 1.31
C ALA A 71 3.52 14.91 0.09
N ALA A 72 3.02 14.72 -1.13
CA ALA A 72 3.75 15.07 -2.36
C ALA A 72 3.80 16.58 -2.62
N ALA A 73 2.72 17.31 -2.37
CA ALA A 73 2.61 18.75 -2.66
C ALA A 73 3.80 19.60 -2.16
N PRO A 74 4.19 19.56 -0.87
CA PRO A 74 5.31 20.36 -0.36
C PRO A 74 6.66 19.96 -0.96
N MET A 75 6.86 18.69 -1.35
CA MET A 75 8.13 18.22 -1.94
C MET A 75 8.44 18.87 -3.29
N PHE A 76 7.42 19.40 -3.97
CA PHE A 76 7.54 20.02 -5.29
C PHE A 76 7.14 21.51 -5.29
N GLY A 77 6.91 22.10 -4.11
CA GLY A 77 6.49 23.51 -3.99
C GLY A 77 5.15 23.79 -4.69
N THR A 78 4.20 22.85 -4.59
CA THR A 78 2.85 22.98 -5.16
C THR A 78 1.78 22.73 -4.09
N THR A 79 0.50 22.76 -4.47
CA THR A 79 -0.63 22.53 -3.55
C THR A 79 -1.42 21.28 -3.93
N PRO A 80 -2.16 20.66 -2.98
CA PRO A 80 -3.06 19.53 -3.26
C PRO A 80 -4.05 19.82 -4.39
N GLU A 81 -4.61 21.03 -4.41
CA GLU A 81 -5.58 21.47 -5.41
C GLU A 81 -4.93 21.55 -6.80
N ALA A 82 -3.70 22.05 -6.89
CA ALA A 82 -2.95 22.10 -8.14
C ALA A 82 -2.63 20.69 -8.67
N ILE A 83 -2.32 19.74 -7.79
CA ILE A 83 -2.13 18.32 -8.16
C ILE A 83 -3.40 17.72 -8.77
N LEU A 84 -4.57 17.99 -8.22
CA LEU A 84 -5.85 17.49 -8.75
C LEU A 84 -6.32 18.25 -10.00
N SER A 85 -5.81 19.46 -10.23
CA SER A 85 -6.20 20.31 -11.36
C SER A 85 -5.78 19.79 -12.74
N ALA A 86 -6.20 20.52 -13.78
CA ALA A 86 -5.74 20.32 -15.15
C ALA A 86 -4.33 20.90 -15.43
N GLU A 87 -3.69 21.56 -14.45
CA GLU A 87 -2.38 22.19 -14.62
C GLU A 87 -1.29 21.16 -14.95
N ARG A 88 -0.44 21.53 -15.93
CA ARG A 88 0.63 20.67 -16.46
C ARG A 88 2.02 21.30 -16.34
N SER A 89 2.21 22.23 -15.40
CA SER A 89 3.55 22.69 -15.04
C SER A 89 4.38 21.49 -14.58
N ARG A 90 5.71 21.58 -14.75
CA ARG A 90 6.60 20.47 -14.43
C ARG A 90 6.55 20.08 -12.94
N PRO A 91 6.57 21.02 -11.97
CA PRO A 91 6.43 20.69 -10.56
C PRO A 91 5.09 20.00 -10.25
N VAL A 92 3.97 20.50 -10.76
CA VAL A 92 2.64 19.89 -10.57
C VAL A 92 2.56 18.50 -11.19
N SER A 93 3.11 18.32 -12.40
CA SER A 93 3.08 17.04 -13.10
C SER A 93 3.96 15.98 -12.43
N ASP A 94 5.13 16.39 -11.92
CA ASP A 94 6.03 15.51 -11.18
C ASP A 94 5.43 15.15 -9.81
N ALA A 95 4.86 16.11 -9.08
CA ALA A 95 4.15 15.86 -7.82
C ALA A 95 2.96 14.91 -7.98
N ARG A 96 2.15 15.11 -9.03
CA ARG A 96 1.04 14.22 -9.37
C ARG A 96 1.53 12.81 -9.71
N ALA A 97 2.62 12.69 -10.46
CA ALA A 97 3.18 11.40 -10.81
C ALA A 97 3.68 10.65 -9.56
N VAL A 98 4.33 11.37 -8.63
CA VAL A 98 4.76 10.84 -7.34
C VAL A 98 3.57 10.39 -6.50
N ALA A 99 2.52 11.21 -6.34
CA ALA A 99 1.33 10.85 -5.57
C ALA A 99 0.60 9.62 -6.14
N MET A 100 0.42 9.56 -7.47
CA MET A 100 -0.17 8.38 -8.14
C MET A 100 0.68 7.12 -7.96
N THR A 101 2.01 7.26 -8.02
CA THR A 101 2.92 6.13 -7.82
C THR A 101 2.86 5.64 -6.38
N ALA A 102 2.87 6.55 -5.41
CA ALA A 102 2.78 6.20 -4.01
C ALA A 102 1.44 5.53 -3.65
N ALA A 103 0.33 6.05 -4.16
CA ALA A 103 -0.98 5.41 -4.01
C ALA A 103 -1.00 3.98 -4.60
N ARG A 104 -0.30 3.77 -5.73
CA ARG A 104 -0.15 2.45 -6.34
C ARG A 104 0.71 1.51 -5.49
N GLU A 105 1.81 2.00 -4.94
CA GLU A 105 2.69 1.21 -4.06
C GLU A 105 2.01 0.88 -2.73
N ALA A 106 1.16 1.77 -2.23
CA ALA A 106 0.27 1.56 -1.09
C ALA A 106 -0.87 0.55 -1.37
N GLY A 107 -0.97 0.03 -2.60
CA GLY A 107 -1.82 -1.11 -2.97
C GLY A 107 -3.11 -0.77 -3.72
N LEU A 108 -3.34 0.49 -4.13
CA LEU A 108 -4.54 0.83 -4.90
C LEU A 108 -4.48 0.33 -6.35
N SER A 109 -5.65 0.00 -6.89
CA SER A 109 -5.81 -0.36 -8.30
C SER A 109 -5.67 0.87 -9.21
N LEU A 110 -5.28 0.66 -10.49
CA LEU A 110 -5.20 1.79 -11.45
C LEU A 110 -6.54 2.53 -11.58
N PRO A 111 -7.70 1.84 -11.66
CA PRO A 111 -8.99 2.54 -11.76
C PRO A 111 -9.31 3.38 -10.53
N ALA A 112 -9.05 2.87 -9.32
CA ALA A 112 -9.34 3.62 -8.08
C ALA A 112 -8.49 4.89 -7.95
N ILE A 113 -7.22 4.81 -8.34
CA ILE A 113 -6.33 5.98 -8.40
C ILE A 113 -6.84 6.95 -9.48
N ALA A 114 -7.14 6.43 -10.67
CA ALA A 114 -7.58 7.25 -11.79
C ALA A 114 -8.87 8.02 -11.48
N GLU A 115 -9.85 7.36 -10.86
CA GLU A 115 -11.09 7.96 -10.38
C GLU A 115 -10.83 9.11 -9.42
N HIS A 116 -10.01 8.91 -8.39
CA HIS A 116 -9.72 9.95 -7.41
C HIS A 116 -9.00 11.16 -8.02
N PHE A 117 -8.07 10.94 -8.95
CA PHE A 117 -7.36 12.03 -9.63
C PHE A 117 -8.16 12.64 -10.80
N ASN A 118 -9.38 12.17 -11.07
CA ASN A 118 -10.19 12.52 -12.24
C ASN A 118 -9.37 12.39 -13.56
N LYS A 119 -8.79 11.22 -13.78
CA LYS A 119 -7.96 10.85 -14.95
C LYS A 119 -8.34 9.46 -15.47
N ASP A 120 -7.75 9.09 -16.61
CA ASP A 120 -7.78 7.71 -17.11
C ASP A 120 -6.70 6.83 -16.47
N HIS A 121 -6.98 5.54 -16.34
CA HIS A 121 -6.02 4.53 -15.85
C HIS A 121 -4.69 4.52 -16.61
N GLY A 122 -4.69 4.86 -17.92
CA GLY A 122 -3.47 5.04 -18.71
C GLY A 122 -2.57 6.17 -18.23
N SER A 123 -3.14 7.23 -17.64
CA SER A 123 -2.38 8.31 -17.02
C SER A 123 -1.61 7.84 -15.79
N VAL A 124 -2.21 6.93 -15.00
CA VAL A 124 -1.56 6.32 -13.83
C VAL A 124 -0.40 5.42 -14.27
N ILE A 125 -0.57 4.63 -15.33
CA ILE A 125 0.51 3.81 -15.91
C ILE A 125 1.66 4.71 -16.36
N HIS A 126 1.35 5.80 -17.06
CA HIS A 126 2.35 6.75 -17.49
C HIS A 126 3.07 7.39 -16.28
N ALA A 127 2.35 7.75 -15.22
CA ALA A 127 2.93 8.29 -14.00
C ALA A 127 3.92 7.31 -13.38
N VAL A 128 3.50 6.06 -13.14
CA VAL A 128 4.35 5.00 -12.56
C VAL A 128 5.61 4.78 -13.40
N ARG A 129 5.47 4.66 -14.73
CA ARG A 129 6.62 4.50 -15.63
C ARG A 129 7.57 5.71 -15.55
N ARG A 130 7.05 6.93 -15.61
CA ARG A 130 7.84 8.16 -15.52
C ARG A 130 8.61 8.25 -14.19
N THR A 131 7.99 7.85 -13.09
CA THR A 131 8.61 7.84 -11.76
C THR A 131 9.76 6.82 -11.72
N ALA A 132 9.56 5.61 -12.26
CA ALA A 132 10.58 4.56 -12.32
C ALA A 132 11.80 4.94 -13.18
N GLU A 133 11.60 5.74 -14.24
CA GLU A 133 12.68 6.22 -15.12
C GLU A 133 13.53 7.35 -14.50
N ARG A 134 13.09 7.94 -13.38
CA ARG A 134 13.74 9.13 -12.78
C ARG A 134 14.04 8.88 -11.30
N PRO A 135 15.32 8.65 -10.93
CA PRO A 135 15.71 8.35 -9.54
C PRO A 135 15.17 9.33 -8.51
N ARG A 136 15.22 10.64 -8.80
CA ARG A 136 14.68 11.68 -7.90
C ARG A 136 13.17 11.54 -7.64
N LEU A 137 12.38 11.11 -8.63
CA LEU A 137 10.95 10.90 -8.45
C LEU A 137 10.67 9.58 -7.75
N ALA A 138 11.45 8.53 -8.05
CA ALA A 138 11.38 7.25 -7.34
C ALA A 138 11.67 7.42 -5.84
N ASP A 139 12.73 8.15 -5.48
CA ASP A 139 13.05 8.45 -4.08
C ASP A 139 11.94 9.25 -3.40
N ALA A 140 11.35 10.23 -4.11
CA ALA A 140 10.22 10.99 -3.60
C ALA A 140 8.98 10.11 -3.39
N ALA A 141 8.66 9.24 -4.35
CA ALA A 141 7.56 8.29 -4.25
C ALA A 141 7.76 7.32 -3.09
N ALA A 142 8.96 6.79 -2.89
CA ALA A 142 9.27 5.91 -1.76
C ALA A 142 9.00 6.61 -0.41
N ARG A 143 9.43 7.87 -0.24
CA ARG A 143 9.16 8.64 0.98
C ARG A 143 7.66 8.92 1.19
N VAL A 144 6.94 9.23 0.12
CA VAL A 144 5.49 9.44 0.20
C VAL A 144 4.76 8.13 0.52
N THR A 145 5.17 7.01 -0.09
CA THR A 145 4.64 5.67 0.20
C THR A 145 4.87 5.29 1.67
N GLU A 146 6.06 5.53 2.20
CA GLU A 146 6.39 5.30 3.62
C GLU A 146 5.47 6.13 4.52
N HIS A 147 5.34 7.44 4.27
CA HIS A 147 4.42 8.30 5.03
C HIS A 147 2.96 7.82 4.95
N VAL A 148 2.51 7.39 3.77
CA VAL A 148 1.16 6.87 3.56
C VAL A 148 0.93 5.59 4.38
N ASN A 149 1.91 4.69 4.38
CA ASN A 149 1.84 3.43 5.09
C ASN A 149 1.90 3.63 6.61
N ASP A 150 2.77 4.50 7.11
CA ASP A 150 2.90 4.78 8.55
C ASP A 150 1.60 5.34 9.14
N ARG A 151 1.00 6.32 8.46
CA ARG A 151 -0.28 6.93 8.85
C ARG A 151 -1.43 5.92 8.75
N TYR A 152 -1.45 5.09 7.71
CA TYR A 152 -2.43 4.02 7.57
C TYR A 152 -2.34 2.99 8.71
N THR A 153 -1.13 2.53 9.03
CA THR A 153 -0.91 1.56 10.12
C THR A 153 -1.16 2.17 11.49
N ALA A 154 -0.85 3.45 11.71
CA ALA A 154 -1.18 4.15 12.96
C ALA A 154 -2.69 4.20 13.23
N GLN A 155 -3.52 4.12 12.18
CA GLN A 155 -4.97 4.09 12.27
C GLN A 155 -5.55 2.66 12.38
N LEU A 156 -4.73 1.62 12.25
CA LEU A 156 -5.17 0.26 12.53
C LEU A 156 -5.38 0.11 14.05
N PRO A 157 -6.45 -0.58 14.49
CA PRO A 157 -6.67 -0.85 15.91
C PRO A 157 -5.45 -1.58 16.48
N ARG A 158 -4.76 -0.98 17.46
CA ARG A 158 -3.73 -1.73 18.19
C ARG A 158 -4.42 -2.70 19.14
N PRO A 159 -3.93 -3.94 19.28
CA PRO A 159 -4.51 -4.92 20.20
C PRO A 159 -4.37 -4.54 21.69
N GLU A 160 -3.74 -3.40 22.02
CA GLU A 160 -3.69 -2.90 23.38
C GLU A 160 -4.48 -1.60 23.53
N ALA A 161 -5.55 -1.70 24.32
CA ALA A 161 -6.42 -0.63 24.81
C ALA A 161 -7.43 -0.03 23.80
N THR A 162 -8.43 -0.83 23.38
CA THR A 162 -9.79 -0.29 23.18
C THR A 162 -10.76 -0.98 24.13
N VAL A 163 -10.78 -0.50 25.37
CA VAL A 163 -11.97 -0.63 26.22
C VAL A 163 -12.88 0.54 25.85
N VAL A 164 -13.59 0.43 24.74
CA VAL A 164 -14.82 1.20 24.50
C VAL A 164 -15.84 0.23 23.92
N SER A 165 -16.61 -0.37 24.83
CA SER A 165 -17.82 -1.10 24.50
C SER A 165 -18.88 -0.13 23.96
N LEU A 166 -19.24 -0.29 22.70
CA LEU A 166 -20.56 0.10 22.18
C LEU A 166 -21.05 -1.03 21.25
N HIS A 167 -21.81 -1.96 21.85
CA HIS A 167 -22.77 -2.88 21.23
C HIS A 167 -22.72 -3.03 19.70
N GLN A 168 -21.99 -4.03 19.24
CA GLN A 168 -22.51 -4.99 18.28
C GLN A 168 -22.11 -6.37 18.80
N ASP A 169 -23.09 -7.23 19.06
CA ASP A 169 -22.89 -8.67 19.20
C ASP A 169 -22.31 -9.17 17.88
N GLN A 170 -21.00 -9.02 17.70
CA GLN A 170 -20.27 -9.76 16.69
C GLN A 170 -20.35 -11.21 17.16
N PRO A 171 -20.95 -12.14 16.40
CA PRO A 171 -21.00 -13.53 16.82
C PRO A 171 -19.55 -13.95 17.07
N ALA A 172 -19.28 -14.50 18.26
CA ALA A 172 -17.97 -15.06 18.57
C ALA A 172 -17.61 -15.98 17.40
N SER A 173 -16.53 -15.64 16.69
CA SER A 173 -16.07 -16.43 15.54
C SER A 173 -15.93 -17.87 16.01
N THR A 174 -16.62 -18.79 15.33
CA THR A 174 -16.53 -20.23 15.62
C THR A 174 -15.33 -20.86 14.91
N PHE A 175 -14.40 -20.02 14.45
CA PHE A 175 -13.24 -20.44 13.68
C PHE A 175 -12.18 -21.00 14.63
N GLU A 176 -12.12 -22.32 14.73
CA GLU A 176 -11.08 -23.04 15.44
C GLU A 176 -9.88 -23.25 14.49
N PRO A 177 -8.69 -22.73 14.79
CA PRO A 177 -7.55 -22.83 13.89
C PRO A 177 -6.89 -24.21 13.97
N ASP A 178 -7.01 -25.00 12.90
CA ASP A 178 -6.49 -26.38 12.82
C ASP A 178 -4.98 -26.50 12.55
N GLY A 179 -4.32 -25.40 12.14
CA GLY A 179 -2.90 -25.42 11.79
C GLY A 179 -2.25 -24.02 11.80
N PRO A 180 -0.94 -23.92 11.51
CA PRO A 180 -0.20 -22.67 11.59
C PRO A 180 -0.72 -21.58 10.62
N VAL A 181 -1.26 -21.98 9.46
CA VAL A 181 -1.83 -21.03 8.49
C VAL A 181 -3.11 -20.41 9.03
N GLU A 182 -3.98 -21.20 9.64
CA GLU A 182 -5.21 -20.75 10.31
C GLU A 182 -4.89 -19.88 11.53
N HIS A 183 -3.87 -20.23 12.31
CA HIS A 183 -3.39 -19.37 13.41
C HIS A 183 -2.92 -18.01 12.89
N ALA A 184 -2.25 -17.96 11.74
CA ALA A 184 -1.87 -16.71 11.11
C ALA A 184 -3.09 -15.89 10.66
N VAL A 185 -4.17 -16.54 10.21
CA VAL A 185 -5.45 -15.89 9.87
C VAL A 185 -6.09 -15.28 11.12
N VAL A 186 -6.17 -16.03 12.22
CA VAL A 186 -6.75 -15.55 13.49
C VAL A 186 -5.96 -14.35 14.02
N ALA A 187 -4.64 -14.48 14.16
CA ALA A 187 -3.79 -13.41 14.67
C ALA A 187 -3.85 -12.14 13.80
N ALA A 188 -3.92 -12.30 12.46
CA ALA A 188 -4.10 -11.16 11.56
C ALA A 188 -5.51 -10.56 11.64
N ALA A 189 -6.56 -11.36 11.84
CA ALA A 189 -7.91 -10.85 12.01
C ALA A 189 -8.01 -9.99 13.29
N GLU A 190 -7.45 -10.49 14.40
CA GLU A 190 -7.38 -9.77 15.67
C GLU A 190 -6.61 -8.46 15.55
N ALA A 191 -5.42 -8.48 14.93
CA ALA A 191 -4.60 -7.29 14.74
C ALA A 191 -5.26 -6.18 13.88
N PHE A 192 -6.29 -6.53 13.12
CA PHE A 192 -7.04 -5.60 12.27
C PHE A 192 -8.47 -5.33 12.78
N GLY A 193 -8.86 -5.88 13.94
CA GLY A 193 -10.20 -5.73 14.51
C GLY A 193 -11.30 -6.31 13.62
N THR A 194 -11.02 -7.42 12.94
CA THR A 194 -11.94 -8.10 12.03
C THR A 194 -12.03 -9.59 12.40
N THR A 195 -12.68 -10.41 11.57
CA THR A 195 -12.87 -11.85 11.85
C THR A 195 -12.19 -12.74 10.79
N PRO A 196 -11.77 -13.97 11.15
CA PRO A 196 -11.20 -14.94 10.20
C PRO A 196 -12.08 -15.18 8.96
N GLU A 197 -13.40 -15.19 9.12
CA GLU A 197 -14.36 -15.40 8.02
C GLU A 197 -14.31 -14.26 7.01
N ILE A 198 -14.06 -13.02 7.44
CA ILE A 198 -13.87 -11.87 6.54
C ILE A 198 -12.56 -12.04 5.75
N LEU A 199 -11.50 -12.52 6.41
CA LEU A 199 -10.21 -12.80 5.76
C LEU A 199 -10.31 -13.97 4.78
N LEU A 200 -11.07 -15.02 5.07
CA LEU A 200 -11.22 -16.14 4.14
C LEU A 200 -12.28 -15.86 3.05
N GLY A 201 -13.21 -14.95 3.33
CA GLY A 201 -14.32 -14.62 2.45
C GLY A 201 -14.01 -13.69 1.28
N ALA A 202 -15.07 -13.14 0.70
CA ALA A 202 -15.04 -12.31 -0.50
C ALA A 202 -14.83 -10.81 -0.23
N ASP A 203 -14.67 -10.39 1.03
CA ASP A 203 -14.51 -8.99 1.40
C ASP A 203 -13.26 -8.37 0.74
N ARG A 204 -13.47 -7.26 0.03
CA ARG A 204 -12.47 -6.54 -0.76
C ARG A 204 -12.10 -5.18 -0.18
N THR A 205 -12.51 -4.88 1.06
CA THR A 205 -12.04 -3.70 1.78
C THR A 205 -10.52 -3.75 1.92
N ARG A 206 -9.87 -2.59 1.99
CA ARG A 206 -8.41 -2.50 2.14
C ARG A 206 -7.97 -3.18 3.43
N THR A 207 -8.69 -2.96 4.53
CA THR A 207 -8.45 -3.59 5.83
C THR A 207 -8.45 -5.12 5.71
N ALA A 208 -9.49 -5.72 5.12
CA ALA A 208 -9.56 -7.17 4.92
C ALA A 208 -8.46 -7.68 3.97
N ALA A 209 -8.14 -6.93 2.90
CA ALA A 209 -7.07 -7.29 1.97
C ALA A 209 -5.67 -7.24 2.63
N ASP A 210 -5.44 -6.28 3.52
CA ASP A 210 -4.18 -6.11 4.26
C ASP A 210 -4.02 -7.16 5.33
N ALA A 211 -5.06 -7.41 6.13
CA ALA A 211 -5.09 -8.49 7.12
C ALA A 211 -4.80 -9.85 6.46
N ARG A 212 -5.48 -10.13 5.34
CA ARG A 212 -5.27 -11.36 4.54
C ARG A 212 -3.83 -11.45 4.01
N ALA A 213 -3.27 -10.34 3.52
CA ALA A 213 -1.89 -10.33 3.03
C ALA A 213 -0.86 -10.49 4.15
N VAL A 214 -1.12 -9.94 5.33
CA VAL A 214 -0.31 -10.14 6.54
C VAL A 214 -0.33 -11.61 6.95
N ALA A 215 -1.51 -12.25 7.04
CA ALA A 215 -1.62 -13.68 7.35
C ALA A 215 -0.87 -14.56 6.34
N MET A 216 -1.07 -14.32 5.05
CA MET A 216 -0.35 -15.02 3.97
C MET A 216 1.17 -14.85 4.08
N THR A 217 1.63 -13.65 4.44
CA THR A 217 3.07 -13.36 4.57
C THR A 217 3.65 -13.96 5.84
N ALA A 218 2.92 -13.96 6.95
CA ALA A 218 3.32 -14.60 8.19
C ALA A 218 3.50 -16.11 8.01
N ALA A 219 2.50 -16.78 7.40
CA ALA A 219 2.61 -18.20 7.05
C ALA A 219 3.77 -18.47 6.07
N ARG A 220 4.08 -17.53 5.17
CA ARG A 220 5.23 -17.64 4.28
C ARG A 220 6.56 -17.52 5.01
N ILE A 221 6.68 -16.59 5.95
CA ILE A 221 7.87 -16.41 6.80
C ILE A 221 8.10 -17.67 7.66
N HIS A 222 7.01 -18.27 8.15
CA HIS A 222 7.01 -19.54 8.90
C HIS A 222 7.36 -20.77 8.04
N GLY A 223 7.58 -20.61 6.73
CA GLY A 223 8.12 -21.67 5.86
C GLY A 223 7.10 -22.39 4.97
N HIS A 224 5.81 -22.02 5.00
CA HIS A 224 4.83 -22.67 4.14
C HIS A 224 5.01 -22.29 2.65
N SER A 225 4.71 -23.24 1.76
CA SER A 225 4.79 -23.03 0.31
C SER A 225 3.61 -22.19 -0.21
N LEU A 226 3.81 -21.42 -1.28
CA LEU A 226 2.75 -20.60 -1.89
C LEU A 226 1.49 -21.41 -2.23
N PRO A 227 1.57 -22.62 -2.83
CA PRO A 227 0.38 -23.42 -3.11
C PRO A 227 -0.34 -23.90 -1.85
N THR A 228 0.41 -24.19 -0.77
CA THR A 228 -0.19 -24.61 0.50
C THR A 228 -1.00 -23.48 1.10
N ILE A 229 -0.39 -22.31 1.27
CA ILE A 229 -1.06 -21.11 1.79
C ILE A 229 -2.30 -20.80 0.93
N ALA A 230 -2.16 -20.80 -0.38
CA ALA A 230 -3.25 -20.46 -1.29
C ALA A 230 -4.47 -21.38 -1.14
N ARG A 231 -4.26 -22.67 -0.84
CA ARG A 231 -5.34 -23.63 -0.58
C ARG A 231 -6.19 -23.24 0.62
N HIS A 232 -5.57 -22.78 1.71
CA HIS A 232 -6.29 -22.34 2.92
C HIS A 232 -7.14 -21.08 2.68
N PHE A 233 -6.71 -20.21 1.77
CA PHE A 233 -7.47 -19.00 1.40
C PHE A 233 -8.43 -19.19 0.23
N GLU A 234 -8.52 -20.40 -0.34
CA GLU A 234 -9.26 -20.69 -1.57
C GLU A 234 -8.88 -19.75 -2.74
N ARG A 235 -7.59 -19.46 -2.89
CA ARG A 235 -7.03 -18.57 -3.95
C ARG A 235 -5.97 -19.27 -4.78
N ASP A 236 -5.56 -18.58 -5.86
CA ASP A 236 -4.39 -18.96 -6.65
C ASP A 236 -3.08 -18.62 -5.91
N HIS A 237 -2.05 -19.45 -6.09
CA HIS A 237 -0.71 -19.24 -5.52
C HIS A 237 -0.06 -17.90 -5.93
N THR A 238 -0.45 -17.34 -7.08
CA THR A 238 -0.05 -16.00 -7.52
C THR A 238 -0.60 -14.90 -6.63
N THR A 239 -1.76 -15.09 -6.01
CA THR A 239 -2.34 -14.17 -5.03
C THR A 239 -1.44 -14.04 -3.81
N VAL A 240 -0.93 -15.17 -3.31
CA VAL A 240 0.01 -15.20 -2.17
C VAL A 240 1.31 -14.48 -2.54
N LEU A 241 1.85 -14.75 -3.75
CA LEU A 241 3.04 -14.06 -4.26
C LEU A 241 2.85 -12.54 -4.37
N HIS A 242 1.67 -12.09 -4.81
CA HIS A 242 1.36 -10.67 -4.88
C HIS A 242 1.19 -10.05 -3.50
N ALA A 243 0.58 -10.77 -2.55
CA ALA A 243 0.44 -10.34 -1.17
C ALA A 243 1.82 -10.14 -0.51
N THR A 244 2.72 -11.13 -0.61
CA THR A 244 4.05 -11.05 0.01
C THR A 244 4.88 -9.90 -0.53
N ARG A 245 4.92 -9.72 -1.86
CA ARG A 245 5.64 -8.59 -2.50
C ARG A 245 5.08 -7.23 -2.07
N ARG A 246 3.79 -7.15 -1.76
CA ARG A 246 3.14 -5.93 -1.31
C ARG A 246 3.51 -5.62 0.15
N ILE A 247 3.50 -6.66 1.00
CA ILE A 247 3.90 -6.53 2.41
C ILE A 247 5.39 -6.16 2.53
N GLU A 248 6.28 -6.71 1.68
CA GLU A 248 7.70 -6.32 1.64
C GLU A 248 7.93 -4.82 1.46
N LYS A 249 7.02 -4.14 0.74
CA LYS A 249 7.07 -2.69 0.47
C LYS A 249 6.36 -1.85 1.54
N THR A 250 5.82 -2.50 2.56
CA THR A 250 5.07 -1.84 3.64
C THR A 250 5.71 -2.22 4.97
N PRO A 251 6.80 -1.52 5.39
CA PRO A 251 7.59 -1.91 6.57
C PRO A 251 6.75 -2.19 7.82
N PRO A 252 5.75 -1.37 8.19
CA PRO A 252 4.94 -1.65 9.38
C PRO A 252 4.15 -2.97 9.30
N LEU A 253 3.56 -3.28 8.13
CA LEU A 253 2.83 -4.53 7.93
C LEU A 253 3.77 -5.74 7.82
N ARG A 254 4.99 -5.53 7.30
CA ARG A 254 6.04 -6.56 7.28
C ARG A 254 6.47 -6.92 8.70
N ASP A 255 6.66 -5.92 9.54
CA ASP A 255 7.08 -6.11 10.93
C ASP A 255 5.96 -6.79 11.73
N LEU A 256 4.68 -6.45 11.46
CA LEU A 256 3.53 -7.16 12.00
C LEU A 256 3.47 -8.63 11.53
N ALA A 257 3.67 -8.89 10.24
CA ALA A 257 3.69 -10.25 9.70
C ALA A 257 4.84 -11.08 10.30
N ALA A 258 6.01 -10.48 10.52
CA ALA A 258 7.14 -11.12 11.17
C ALA A 258 6.85 -11.42 12.65
N LYS A 259 6.18 -10.50 13.37
CA LYS A 259 5.74 -10.73 14.74
C LYS A 259 4.78 -11.92 14.81
N ILE A 260 3.73 -11.91 13.99
CA ILE A 260 2.75 -13.01 13.93
C ILE A 260 3.46 -14.33 13.61
N ALA A 261 4.36 -14.35 12.61
CA ALA A 261 5.08 -15.54 12.21
C ALA A 261 5.92 -16.15 13.35
N ALA A 262 6.49 -15.32 14.23
CA ALA A 262 7.28 -15.78 15.38
C ALA A 262 6.43 -16.39 16.50
N GLU A 263 5.12 -16.12 16.52
CA GLU A 263 4.15 -16.59 17.52
C GLU A 263 3.34 -17.80 17.01
N LEU A 264 3.53 -18.21 15.75
CA LEU A 264 2.84 -19.38 15.20
C LEU A 264 3.33 -20.67 15.85
N PRO A 265 2.44 -21.67 16.04
CA PRO A 265 2.85 -22.95 16.56
C PRO A 265 3.78 -23.66 15.56
N ASP A 266 4.93 -24.12 16.06
CA ASP A 266 5.71 -25.15 15.38
C ASP A 266 4.84 -26.41 15.29
N GLU A 267 4.70 -27.01 14.11
CA GLU A 267 3.92 -28.24 13.91
C GLU A 267 4.33 -29.35 14.91
N PRO A 268 3.36 -29.95 15.64
CA PRO A 268 3.17 -31.39 15.41
C PRO A 268 1.74 -31.97 15.59
N ALA A 269 1.56 -33.11 14.92
CA ALA A 269 0.64 -34.24 15.20
C ALA A 269 -0.85 -34.13 14.81
N GLY A 270 -1.12 -34.15 13.50
CA GLY A 270 -2.43 -34.59 13.00
C GLY A 270 -2.57 -34.54 11.48
N ALA A 271 -2.28 -35.65 10.80
CA ALA A 271 -2.60 -35.88 9.39
C ALA A 271 -1.80 -35.11 8.33
N SER A 272 -0.50 -35.42 8.28
CA SER A 272 0.05 -35.87 7.00
C SER A 272 -0.72 -37.12 6.57
N THR A 273 -1.85 -36.94 5.90
CA THR A 273 -2.54 -38.01 5.17
C THR A 273 -3.47 -37.41 4.13
N ARG A 274 -2.87 -36.92 3.04
CA ARG A 274 -3.31 -37.25 1.68
C ARG A 274 -2.17 -36.96 0.70
N ALA A 275 -1.41 -38.03 0.48
CA ALA A 275 -0.61 -38.34 -0.68
C ALA A 275 0.48 -37.32 -1.05
N ALA A 276 1.68 -37.62 -0.55
CA ALA A 276 2.85 -37.63 -1.40
C ALA A 276 2.51 -38.41 -2.69
N VAL A 277 2.32 -37.69 -3.79
CA VAL A 277 2.58 -38.24 -5.12
C VAL A 277 4.03 -37.94 -5.38
N ASP A 278 4.84 -38.95 -5.09
CA ASP A 278 6.20 -39.09 -5.58
C ASP A 278 6.08 -39.27 -7.10
N GLU A 279 6.12 -38.17 -7.86
CA GLU A 279 6.33 -38.25 -9.30
C GLU A 279 7.83 -38.26 -9.55
N GLN A 280 8.38 -39.48 -9.45
CA GLN A 280 9.67 -39.87 -9.97
C GLN A 280 9.88 -39.22 -11.34
N ILE A 281 10.81 -38.29 -11.44
CA ILE A 281 11.36 -37.84 -12.72
C ILE A 281 12.25 -38.99 -13.20
N PRO A 282 11.96 -39.70 -14.31
CA PRO A 282 12.91 -40.63 -14.87
C PRO A 282 14.01 -39.83 -15.55
N GLU A 283 15.26 -40.04 -15.14
CA GLU A 283 16.45 -39.61 -15.89
C GLU A 283 16.40 -40.20 -17.31
N ALA A 284 15.89 -39.42 -18.25
CA ALA A 284 16.09 -39.64 -19.67
C ALA A 284 17.12 -38.62 -20.15
N GLY A 285 18.30 -39.12 -20.51
CA GLY A 285 19.49 -38.36 -20.86
C GLY A 285 19.22 -37.23 -21.87
N TYR A 286 19.74 -36.06 -21.52
CA TYR A 286 19.79 -34.89 -22.39
C TYR A 286 20.68 -35.18 -23.62
N ARG A 287 20.08 -35.58 -24.74
CA ARG A 287 20.72 -35.52 -26.06
C ARG A 287 20.30 -34.22 -26.74
N SER A 288 21.25 -33.30 -26.90
CA SER A 288 21.11 -32.09 -27.71
C SER A 288 20.68 -32.41 -29.15
N PRO A 289 19.61 -31.81 -29.69
CA PRO A 289 19.35 -31.83 -31.12
C PRO A 289 20.16 -30.73 -31.79
N GLY A 290 21.15 -31.14 -32.58
CA GLY A 290 22.00 -30.29 -33.40
C GLY A 290 21.29 -29.61 -34.56
N ALA A 291 21.99 -28.60 -35.08
CA ALA A 291 21.68 -27.81 -36.25
C ALA A 291 21.29 -28.64 -37.49
N ARG A 292 20.18 -28.24 -38.13
CA ARG A 292 19.89 -28.47 -39.56
C ARG A 292 19.33 -27.16 -40.10
N ALA A 293 20.13 -26.34 -40.79
CA ALA A 293 20.39 -26.44 -42.23
C ALA A 293 19.08 -26.47 -43.04
N GLN A 294 18.52 -25.28 -43.32
CA GLN A 294 17.57 -25.09 -44.42
C GLN A 294 18.34 -24.53 -45.61
N GLU A 295 18.77 -25.42 -46.49
CA GLU A 295 19.12 -25.08 -47.86
C GLU A 295 17.83 -24.76 -48.61
N ARG A 296 17.71 -23.54 -49.14
CA ARG A 296 16.87 -23.28 -50.31
C ARG A 296 17.64 -22.44 -51.32
N ALA A 297 17.61 -22.97 -52.53
CA ALA A 297 18.45 -22.66 -53.67
C ALA A 297 18.38 -21.21 -54.17
N VAL A 298 19.55 -20.74 -54.57
CA VAL A 298 19.80 -19.54 -55.38
C VAL A 298 19.52 -19.85 -56.85
N PRO A 299 18.92 -18.91 -57.61
CA PRO A 299 19.20 -18.76 -59.03
C PRO A 299 20.10 -17.54 -59.28
N VAL A 300 21.01 -17.74 -60.22
CA VAL A 300 22.12 -16.86 -60.62
C VAL A 300 21.67 -15.67 -61.48
N ALA A 301 22.43 -14.59 -61.32
CA ALA A 301 22.59 -13.33 -62.06
C ALA A 301 21.97 -13.14 -63.46
N GLY A 302 21.51 -11.90 -63.70
CA GLY A 302 21.29 -11.34 -65.04
C GLY A 302 20.80 -9.88 -65.01
N GLU A 303 21.74 -8.94 -65.16
CA GLU A 303 21.64 -7.64 -65.85
C GLU A 303 20.71 -6.50 -65.33
N ARG A 304 21.33 -5.32 -65.15
CA ARG A 304 20.70 -4.00 -65.00
C ARG A 304 20.05 -3.56 -66.32
N PRO A 305 18.99 -2.73 -66.27
CA PRO A 305 19.18 -1.37 -66.75
C PRO A 305 18.48 -0.27 -65.93
N GLN A 306 19.03 0.92 -66.12
CA GLN A 306 18.71 2.22 -65.56
C GLN A 306 17.31 2.70 -65.97
N LEU A 307 16.61 3.50 -65.15
CA LEU A 307 15.72 4.57 -65.65
C LEU A 307 15.35 5.62 -64.59
N ARG A 308 16.02 6.77 -64.76
CA ARG A 308 15.59 8.18 -64.64
C ARG A 308 14.64 8.63 -63.54
N VAL A 309 15.20 9.54 -62.73
CA VAL A 309 14.57 10.73 -62.12
C VAL A 309 13.73 11.49 -63.15
N ALA A 310 12.50 11.84 -62.78
CA ALA A 310 11.76 12.96 -63.35
C ALA A 310 11.58 14.04 -62.27
N ARG A 311 11.75 15.28 -62.72
CA ARG A 311 11.78 16.54 -61.96
C ARG A 311 10.51 16.83 -61.19
#